data_AF-A0A938LMJ9-F1
#
_entry.id   AF-A0A938LMJ9-F1
#
_cell.length_a   1.000
_cell.length_b   1.000
_cell.length_c   1.000
_cell.angle_alpha   90.00
_cell.angle_beta   90.00
_cell.angle_gamma   90.00
#
_symmetry.space_group_name_H-M   'P 1'
#
loop_
_entity.id
_entity.type
_entity.pdbx_description
1 polymer ?
#
loop_
_entity_poly.entity_id
_entity_poly.type
_entity_poly.pdbx_seq_one_letter_code
_entity_poly.pdbx_strand_id
1 'polypeptide(L)'
;MIRESTSLIVGVVLVLALVAVAQPPEFREGGFPPTMVPPPPVAPGPGPALMKEYAEQLWVRAREAQELADRLRRQADELDQMVKRQVDRGPGEMEGVKRELAEIKEATGRAQREGRWEKVEELRQRASHLLRRFQPLPPAPRPGEREEVKRQIERLREEARRAKEEGRPEQSKRMWQDADRLEQKLREQAFDRPGPEAQRQEVKSKIERLRDESRRAKDQGRFEEADRLWKDADRLEQQLREKDEMAARGVQEPKKREMKEPGPPYKDELMRGFEDLKREIGRLWQALNEMRSRPPER
;
A
#
# COMPACT_ATOMS: atom_id res chain seq x y z
N MET A 1 8.25 16.60 -0.35
CA MET A 1 7.13 15.81 -0.90
C MET A 1 5.78 16.07 -0.21
N ILE A 2 5.58 17.16 0.55
CA ILE A 2 4.31 17.45 1.28
C ILE A 2 3.45 18.52 0.56
N ARG A 3 3.94 19.11 -0.54
CA ARG A 3 3.26 20.22 -1.23
C ARG A 3 2.19 19.80 -2.25
N GLU A 4 2.13 18.52 -2.64
CA GLU A 4 1.15 18.07 -3.65
C GLU A 4 -0.18 17.62 -3.03
N SER A 5 -0.16 17.11 -1.79
CA SER A 5 -1.37 16.60 -1.10
C SER A 5 -2.33 17.70 -0.67
N THR A 6 -1.85 18.92 -0.46
CA THR A 6 -2.68 20.07 -0.06
C THR A 6 -3.52 20.61 -1.21
N SER A 7 -3.05 20.47 -2.46
CA SER A 7 -3.78 20.96 -3.65
C SER A 7 -5.04 20.12 -3.94
N LEU A 8 -4.98 18.81 -3.73
CA LEU A 8 -6.11 17.89 -3.94
C LEU A 8 -7.25 18.11 -2.93
N ILE A 9 -6.94 18.43 -1.67
CA ILE A 9 -7.95 18.66 -0.63
C ILE A 9 -8.73 19.96 -0.89
N VAL A 10 -8.05 21.02 -1.36
CA VAL A 10 -8.69 22.29 -1.73
C VAL A 10 -9.65 22.10 -2.92
N GLY A 11 -9.28 21.27 -3.90
CA GLY A 11 -10.13 20.96 -5.05
C GLY A 11 -11.45 20.29 -4.68
N VAL A 12 -11.41 19.27 -3.81
CA VAL A 12 -12.62 18.51 -3.41
C VAL A 12 -13.58 19.37 -2.58
N VAL A 13 -13.06 20.22 -1.70
CA VAL A 13 -13.90 21.13 -0.89
C VAL A 13 -14.58 22.17 -1.78
N LEU A 14 -13.90 22.68 -2.81
CA LEU A 14 -14.48 23.65 -3.74
C LEU A 14 -15.61 23.05 -4.59
N VAL A 15 -15.46 21.80 -5.03
CA VAL A 15 -16.50 21.10 -5.80
C VAL A 15 -17.74 20.83 -4.93
N LEU A 16 -17.57 20.41 -3.67
CA LEU A 16 -18.69 20.22 -2.75
C LEU A 16 -19.41 21.53 -2.40
N ALA A 17 -18.68 22.64 -2.26
CA ALA A 17 -19.27 23.95 -2.05
C ALA A 17 -20.10 24.43 -3.26
N LEU A 18 -19.63 24.17 -4.49
CA LEU A 18 -20.38 24.52 -5.71
C LEU A 18 -21.65 23.68 -5.89
N VAL A 19 -21.64 22.40 -5.49
CA VAL A 19 -22.83 21.55 -5.53
C VAL A 19 -23.87 21.99 -4.49
N ALA A 20 -23.43 22.50 -3.33
CA ALA A 20 -24.35 23.02 -2.30
C ALA A 20 -25.05 24.32 -2.71
N VAL A 21 -24.39 25.20 -3.48
CA VAL A 21 -24.97 26.45 -3.98
C VAL A 21 -25.96 26.21 -5.14
N ALA A 22 -25.85 25.06 -5.83
CA ALA A 22 -26.73 24.70 -6.94
C ALA A 22 -28.04 24.03 -6.50
N GLN A 23 -28.29 23.83 -5.20
CA GLN A 23 -29.60 23.36 -4.75
C GLN A 23 -30.62 24.50 -4.89
N PRO A 24 -31.71 24.31 -5.66
CA PRO A 24 -32.77 25.30 -5.72
C PRO A 24 -33.33 25.51 -4.30
N PRO A 25 -33.58 26.75 -3.87
CA PRO A 25 -34.15 27.00 -2.55
C PRO A 25 -35.46 26.24 -2.47
N GLU A 26 -35.55 25.33 -1.49
CA GLU A 26 -36.79 24.64 -1.19
C GLU A 26 -37.87 25.71 -0.95
N PHE A 27 -38.85 25.71 -1.85
CA PHE A 27 -40.02 26.56 -1.77
C PHE A 27 -40.76 26.20 -0.47
N ARG A 28 -40.47 26.94 0.60
CA ARG A 28 -41.29 26.91 1.81
C ARG A 28 -42.66 27.43 1.41
N GLU A 29 -43.63 26.52 1.33
CA GLU A 29 -45.05 26.79 1.25
C GLU A 29 -45.52 27.53 2.52
N GLY A 30 -45.20 28.82 2.61
CA GLY A 30 -45.68 29.74 3.63
C GLY A 30 -46.37 30.88 2.91
N GLY A 31 -47.70 30.84 2.88
CA GLY A 31 -48.54 31.78 2.16
C GLY A 31 -48.29 33.24 2.52
N PHE A 32 -47.66 33.98 1.61
CA PHE A 32 -47.78 35.42 1.54
C PHE A 32 -48.69 35.77 0.36
N PRO A 33 -49.64 36.71 0.54
CA PRO A 33 -50.51 37.16 -0.54
C PRO A 33 -49.68 37.80 -1.67
N PRO A 34 -50.09 37.65 -2.93
CA PRO A 34 -49.34 38.14 -4.08
C PRO A 34 -49.35 39.67 -4.12
N THR A 35 -48.31 40.29 -3.58
CA THR A 35 -47.97 41.67 -3.94
C THR A 35 -47.60 41.66 -5.41
N MET A 36 -48.40 42.30 -6.26
CA MET A 36 -48.13 42.45 -7.69
C MET A 36 -46.87 43.30 -7.90
N VAL A 37 -45.71 42.70 -7.74
CA VAL A 37 -44.46 43.24 -8.26
C VAL A 37 -44.47 42.91 -9.76
N PRO A 38 -44.47 43.91 -10.66
CA PRO A 38 -44.38 43.65 -12.07
C PRO A 38 -43.13 42.81 -12.34
N PRO A 39 -43.22 41.73 -13.14
CA PRO A 39 -42.07 40.89 -13.42
C PRO A 39 -40.94 41.79 -13.95
N PRO A 40 -39.72 41.67 -13.41
CA PRO A 40 -38.61 42.44 -13.92
C PRO A 40 -38.47 42.16 -15.42
N PRO A 41 -38.08 43.17 -16.23
CA PRO A 41 -37.91 42.99 -17.67
C PRO A 41 -37.00 41.79 -17.92
N VAL A 42 -37.51 40.81 -18.65
CA VAL A 42 -36.78 39.58 -18.98
C VAL A 42 -35.53 40.01 -19.75
N ALA A 43 -34.38 39.95 -19.08
CA ALA A 43 -33.11 40.20 -19.73
C ALA A 43 -32.98 39.23 -20.91
N PRO A 44 -32.55 39.70 -22.10
CA PRO A 44 -32.38 38.83 -23.24
C PRO A 44 -31.46 37.68 -22.83
N GLY A 45 -31.99 36.45 -22.94
CA GLY A 45 -31.25 35.25 -22.55
C GLY A 45 -29.94 35.14 -23.34
N PRO A 46 -28.94 34.43 -22.80
CA PRO A 46 -27.69 34.20 -23.51
C PRO A 46 -28.01 33.61 -24.89
N GLY A 47 -27.49 34.24 -25.95
CA GLY A 47 -27.75 33.82 -27.32
C GLY A 47 -27.34 32.36 -27.54
N PRO A 48 -27.95 31.66 -28.51
CA PRO A 48 -27.73 30.22 -28.75
C PRO A 48 -26.26 29.84 -28.96
N ALA A 49 -25.43 30.77 -29.45
CA ALA A 49 -23.98 30.58 -29.57
C ALA A 49 -23.28 30.42 -28.21
N LEU A 50 -23.62 31.26 -27.21
CA LEU A 50 -23.06 31.17 -25.86
C LEU A 50 -23.52 29.89 -25.15
N MET A 51 -24.77 29.47 -25.38
CA MET A 51 -25.26 28.19 -24.82
C MET A 51 -24.51 26.99 -25.40
N LYS A 52 -24.18 27.02 -26.69
CA LYS A 52 -23.41 25.94 -27.34
C LYS A 52 -21.99 25.86 -26.76
N GLU A 53 -21.31 26.99 -26.62
CA GLU A 53 -19.97 27.05 -26.03
C GLU A 53 -19.98 26.57 -24.57
N TYR A 54 -20.99 26.98 -23.79
CA TYR A 54 -21.16 26.53 -22.41
C TYR A 54 -21.43 25.01 -22.33
N ALA A 55 -22.25 24.47 -23.22
CA ALA A 55 -22.49 23.03 -23.30
C ALA A 55 -21.21 22.26 -23.65
N GLU A 56 -20.40 22.75 -24.60
CA GLU A 56 -19.11 22.15 -24.95
C GLU A 56 -18.14 22.15 -23.75
N GLN A 57 -18.06 23.24 -22.99
CA GLN A 57 -17.24 23.30 -21.77
C GLN A 57 -17.71 22.30 -20.70
N LEU A 58 -19.03 22.13 -20.52
CA LEU A 58 -19.58 21.13 -19.62
C LEU A 58 -19.25 19.70 -20.06
N TRP A 59 -19.30 19.41 -21.37
CA TRP A 59 -18.92 18.10 -21.91
C TRP A 59 -17.44 17.78 -21.68
N VAL A 60 -16.54 18.75 -21.83
CA VAL A 60 -15.11 18.57 -21.54
C VAL A 60 -14.89 18.27 -20.06
N ARG A 61 -15.49 19.06 -19.16
CA ARG A 61 -15.41 18.82 -17.71
C ARG A 61 -15.97 17.47 -17.30
N ALA A 62 -17.07 17.03 -17.92
CA ALA A 62 -17.64 15.72 -17.66
C ALA A 62 -16.69 14.58 -18.06
N ARG A 63 -15.97 14.71 -19.19
CA ARG A 63 -14.94 13.74 -19.61
C ARG A 63 -13.75 13.71 -18.65
N GLU A 64 -13.24 14.87 -18.25
CA GLU A 64 -12.14 14.95 -17.28
C GLU A 64 -12.51 14.31 -15.94
N ALA A 65 -13.73 14.56 -15.46
CA ALA A 65 -14.24 13.92 -14.25
C ALA A 65 -14.35 12.39 -14.40
N GLN A 66 -14.79 11.91 -15.57
CA GLN A 66 -14.87 10.48 -15.87
C GLN A 66 -13.48 9.82 -15.91
N GLU A 67 -12.50 10.46 -16.55
CA GLU A 67 -11.11 9.96 -16.59
C GLU A 67 -10.49 9.89 -15.19
N LEU A 68 -10.77 10.88 -14.34
CA LEU A 68 -10.33 10.89 -12.96
C LEU A 68 -10.99 9.75 -12.16
N ALA A 69 -12.29 9.52 -12.36
CA ALA A 69 -13.00 8.41 -11.72
C ALA A 69 -12.43 7.05 -12.16
N ASP A 70 -12.14 6.87 -13.44
CA ASP A 70 -11.54 5.64 -13.97
C ASP A 70 -10.11 5.42 -13.46
N ARG A 71 -9.32 6.50 -13.31
CA ARG A 71 -8.00 6.43 -12.67
C ARG A 71 -8.11 5.98 -11.21
N LEU A 72 -9.03 6.56 -10.44
CA LEU A 72 -9.26 6.18 -9.05
C LEU A 72 -9.73 4.71 -8.92
N ARG A 73 -10.58 4.23 -9.84
CA ARG A 73 -10.98 2.81 -9.88
C ARG A 73 -9.78 1.89 -10.10
N ARG A 74 -8.90 2.19 -11.06
CA ARG A 74 -7.68 1.37 -11.29
C ARG A 74 -6.77 1.35 -10.06
N GLN A 75 -6.60 2.48 -9.37
CA GLN A 75 -5.83 2.52 -8.13
C GLN A 75 -6.47 1.68 -7.03
N ALA A 76 -7.80 1.70 -6.90
CA ALA A 76 -8.52 0.85 -5.96
C ALA A 76 -8.36 -0.65 -6.31
N ASP A 77 -8.43 -1.01 -7.59
CA ASP A 77 -8.23 -2.39 -8.06
C ASP A 77 -6.79 -2.87 -7.83
N GLU A 78 -5.78 -2.01 -8.02
CA GLU A 78 -4.38 -2.32 -7.69
C GLU A 78 -4.19 -2.57 -6.18
N LEU A 79 -4.80 -1.73 -5.34
CA LEU A 79 -4.79 -1.93 -3.88
C LEU A 79 -5.47 -3.25 -3.49
N ASP A 80 -6.63 -3.57 -4.09
CA ASP A 80 -7.35 -4.82 -3.84
C ASP A 80 -6.53 -6.04 -4.27
N GLN A 81 -5.85 -5.98 -5.42
CA GLN A 81 -4.94 -7.04 -5.86
C GLN A 81 -3.74 -7.21 -4.92
N MET A 82 -3.16 -6.12 -4.40
CA MET A 82 -2.09 -6.21 -3.41
C MET A 82 -2.58 -6.86 -2.11
N VAL A 83 -3.79 -6.51 -1.66
CA VAL A 83 -4.42 -7.13 -0.48
C VAL A 83 -4.67 -8.62 -0.73
N LYS A 84 -5.24 -9.00 -1.87
CA LYS A 84 -5.47 -10.42 -2.23
C LYS A 84 -4.18 -11.24 -2.24
N ARG A 85 -3.09 -10.71 -2.81
CA ARG A 85 -1.77 -11.35 -2.77
C ARG A 85 -1.18 -11.48 -1.35
N GLN A 86 -1.67 -10.69 -0.40
CA GLN A 86 -1.26 -10.78 1.00
C GLN A 86 -2.17 -11.69 1.84
N VAL A 87 -3.42 -11.89 1.45
CA VAL A 87 -4.35 -12.81 2.15
C VAL A 87 -3.85 -14.27 2.08
N ASP A 88 -3.04 -14.62 1.08
CA ASP A 88 -2.32 -15.90 1.02
C ASP A 88 -1.29 -16.07 2.17
N ARG A 89 -0.99 -14.99 2.91
CA ARG A 89 -0.06 -14.93 4.03
C ARG A 89 -0.82 -15.03 5.37
N GLY A 90 -1.62 -16.09 5.54
CA GLY A 90 -2.24 -16.45 6.81
C GLY A 90 -3.50 -15.64 7.17
N PRO A 91 -4.70 -16.26 7.19
CA PRO A 91 -5.98 -15.54 7.32
C PRO A 91 -6.22 -14.88 8.69
N GLY A 92 -5.58 -15.36 9.76
CA GLY A 92 -5.94 -14.98 11.14
C GLY A 92 -5.56 -13.55 11.54
N GLU A 93 -4.38 -13.05 11.16
CA GLU A 93 -3.94 -11.71 11.58
C GLU A 93 -4.64 -10.60 10.78
N MET A 94 -4.96 -10.88 9.50
CA MET A 94 -5.57 -9.89 8.62
C MET A 94 -7.05 -9.66 8.92
N GLU A 95 -7.76 -10.68 9.41
CA GLU A 95 -9.15 -10.51 9.87
C GLU A 95 -9.27 -9.56 11.06
N GLY A 96 -8.35 -9.66 12.03
CA GLY A 96 -8.30 -8.73 13.17
C GLY A 96 -8.12 -7.28 12.72
N VAL A 97 -7.21 -7.06 11.76
CA VAL A 97 -6.93 -5.73 11.18
C VAL A 97 -8.12 -5.19 10.41
N LYS A 98 -8.79 -6.02 9.60
CA LYS A 98 -10.01 -5.62 8.87
C LYS A 98 -11.10 -5.20 9.84
N ARG A 99 -11.26 -5.91 10.96
CA ARG A 99 -12.23 -5.57 11.99
C ARG A 99 -11.90 -4.23 12.66
N GLU A 100 -10.65 -4.02 13.08
CA GLU A 100 -10.22 -2.74 13.67
C GLU A 100 -10.38 -1.57 12.69
N LEU A 101 -10.05 -1.75 11.41
CA LEU A 101 -10.24 -0.71 10.38
C LEU A 101 -11.72 -0.38 10.16
N ALA A 102 -12.59 -1.38 10.18
CA ALA A 102 -14.03 -1.18 10.09
C ALA A 102 -14.56 -0.39 11.30
N GLU A 103 -14.12 -0.74 12.52
CA GLU A 103 -14.46 -0.01 13.75
C GLU A 103 -13.98 1.45 13.71
N ILE A 104 -12.74 1.70 13.26
CA ILE A 104 -12.21 3.06 13.13
C ILE A 104 -13.00 3.86 12.09
N LYS A 105 -13.39 3.24 10.97
CA LYS A 105 -14.20 3.89 9.92
C LYS A 105 -15.58 4.30 10.46
N GLU A 106 -16.24 3.42 11.20
CA GLU A 106 -17.54 3.71 11.80
C GLU A 106 -17.44 4.80 12.87
N ALA A 107 -16.43 4.73 13.74
CA ALA A 107 -16.15 5.75 14.75
C ALA A 107 -15.87 7.12 14.13
N THR A 108 -15.13 7.15 13.01
CA THR A 108 -14.84 8.38 12.26
C THR A 108 -16.14 8.99 11.73
N GLY A 109 -17.04 8.17 11.17
CA GLY A 109 -18.35 8.61 10.68
C GLY A 109 -19.24 9.18 11.78
N ARG A 110 -19.24 8.57 12.98
CA ARG A 110 -19.95 9.13 14.15
C ARG A 110 -19.36 10.48 14.58
N ALA A 111 -18.04 10.54 14.77
CA ALA A 111 -17.35 11.77 15.19
C ALA A 111 -17.57 12.92 14.20
N GLN A 112 -17.61 12.63 12.90
CA GLN A 112 -17.88 13.63 11.87
C GLN A 112 -19.31 14.17 11.93
N ARG A 113 -20.32 13.31 12.14
CA ARG A 113 -21.73 13.75 12.32
C ARG A 113 -21.93 14.59 13.58
N GLU A 114 -21.14 14.33 14.62
CA GLU A 114 -21.15 15.09 15.87
C GLU A 114 -20.27 16.35 15.84
N GLY A 115 -19.58 16.63 14.72
CA GLY A 115 -18.69 17.80 14.60
C GLY A 115 -17.39 17.71 15.42
N ARG A 116 -16.99 16.52 15.89
CA ARG A 116 -15.79 16.30 16.72
C ARG A 116 -14.55 16.08 15.87
N TRP A 117 -14.04 17.13 15.24
CA TRP A 117 -12.92 17.07 14.29
C TRP A 117 -11.60 16.58 14.88
N GLU A 118 -11.30 16.90 16.15
CA GLU A 118 -10.10 16.39 16.83
C GLU A 118 -10.11 14.86 16.93
N LYS A 119 -11.29 14.28 17.20
CA LYS A 119 -11.44 12.82 17.27
C LYS A 119 -11.32 12.14 15.91
N VAL A 120 -11.80 12.80 14.86
CA VAL A 120 -11.62 12.33 13.47
C VAL A 120 -10.13 12.24 13.12
N GLU A 121 -9.34 13.22 13.52
CA GLU A 121 -7.91 13.23 13.24
C GLU A 121 -7.15 12.16 14.05
N GLU A 122 -7.49 11.98 15.33
CA GLU A 122 -6.94 10.90 16.16
C GLU A 122 -7.25 9.52 15.56
N LEU A 123 -8.48 9.30 15.11
CA LEU A 123 -8.91 8.05 14.46
C LEU A 123 -8.19 7.84 13.12
N ARG A 124 -7.95 8.90 12.34
CA ARG A 124 -7.12 8.83 11.13
C ARG A 124 -5.69 8.44 11.44
N GLN A 125 -5.06 9.04 12.44
CA GLN A 125 -3.70 8.69 12.86
C GLN A 125 -3.63 7.23 13.32
N ARG A 126 -4.63 6.77 14.08
CA ARG A 126 -4.73 5.36 14.50
C ARG A 126 -4.85 4.42 13.29
N ALA A 127 -5.71 4.74 12.31
CA ALA A 127 -5.82 3.98 11.07
C ALA A 127 -4.51 3.96 10.27
N SER A 128 -3.81 5.09 10.16
CA SER A 128 -2.51 5.18 9.49
C SER A 128 -1.45 4.34 10.20
N HIS A 129 -1.43 4.32 11.54
CA HIS A 129 -0.50 3.49 12.30
C HIS A 129 -0.79 2.00 12.09
N LEU A 130 -2.07 1.61 12.11
CA LEU A 130 -2.52 0.26 11.78
C LEU A 130 -2.05 -0.14 10.39
N LEU A 131 -2.35 0.68 9.38
CA LEU A 131 -1.93 0.43 8.00
C LEU A 131 -0.42 0.41 7.82
N ARG A 132 0.36 1.19 8.58
CA ARG A 132 1.82 1.20 8.50
C ARG A 132 2.43 -0.12 9.00
N ARG A 133 1.81 -0.76 9.99
CA ARG A 133 2.21 -2.10 10.47
C ARG A 133 2.00 -3.19 9.42
N PHE A 134 1.03 -2.99 8.53
CA PHE A 134 0.67 -3.93 7.46
C PHE A 134 1.03 -3.43 6.06
N GLN A 135 1.70 -2.27 5.96
CA GLN A 135 2.20 -1.82 4.68
C GLN A 135 3.17 -2.91 4.21
N PRO A 136 3.02 -3.44 2.98
CA PRO A 136 4.04 -4.31 2.44
C PRO A 136 5.34 -3.55 2.55
N LEU A 137 6.30 -4.10 3.31
CA LEU A 137 7.66 -3.59 3.23
C LEU A 137 7.98 -3.54 1.74
N PRO A 138 8.50 -2.40 1.23
CA PRO A 138 8.95 -2.36 -0.15
C PRO A 138 9.81 -3.60 -0.38
N PRO A 139 9.58 -4.36 -1.47
CA PRO A 139 10.25 -5.62 -1.69
C PRO A 139 11.74 -5.40 -1.45
N ALA A 140 12.30 -6.16 -0.50
CA ALA A 140 13.71 -6.02 -0.15
C ALA A 140 14.49 -6.06 -1.47
N PRO A 141 15.38 -5.09 -1.72
CA PRO A 141 16.10 -5.06 -2.97
C PRO A 141 16.76 -6.40 -3.16
N ARG A 142 16.64 -6.95 -4.38
CA ARG A 142 17.24 -8.24 -4.68
C ARG A 142 18.74 -8.16 -4.34
N PRO A 143 19.39 -9.28 -3.94
CA PRO A 143 20.81 -9.27 -3.63
C PRO A 143 21.67 -8.54 -4.68
N GLY A 144 21.34 -8.70 -5.98
CA GLY A 144 21.97 -7.98 -7.08
C GLY A 144 21.72 -6.46 -7.07
N GLU A 145 20.51 -6.00 -6.75
CA GLU A 145 20.20 -4.57 -6.66
C GLU A 145 20.97 -3.89 -5.51
N ARG A 146 21.19 -4.59 -4.38
CA ARG A 146 22.05 -4.07 -3.30
C ARG A 146 23.50 -3.89 -3.74
N GLU A 147 24.04 -4.83 -4.52
CA GLU A 147 25.39 -4.69 -5.07
C GLU A 147 25.47 -3.56 -6.10
N GLU A 148 24.45 -3.39 -6.94
CA GLU A 148 24.37 -2.30 -7.90
C GLU A 148 24.36 -0.93 -7.20
N VAL A 149 23.57 -0.78 -6.12
CA VAL A 149 23.55 0.44 -5.31
C VAL A 149 24.90 0.68 -4.65
N LYS A 150 25.58 -0.36 -4.15
CA LYS A 150 26.95 -0.23 -3.62
C LYS A 150 27.94 0.25 -4.70
N ARG A 151 27.90 -0.33 -5.90
CA ARG A 151 28.73 0.12 -7.04
C ARG A 151 28.38 1.55 -7.47
N GLN A 152 27.12 1.97 -7.34
CA GLN A 152 26.71 3.34 -7.61
C GLN A 152 27.25 4.31 -6.57
N ILE A 153 27.21 3.96 -5.28
CA ILE A 153 27.81 4.75 -4.18
C ILE A 153 29.32 4.91 -4.42
N GLU A 154 30.01 3.82 -4.77
CA GLU A 154 31.45 3.84 -5.05
C GLU A 154 31.78 4.74 -6.24
N ARG A 155 31.04 4.63 -7.35
CA ARG A 155 31.18 5.52 -8.51
C ARG A 155 30.96 6.99 -8.16
N LEU A 156 29.92 7.32 -7.41
CA LEU A 156 29.66 8.70 -6.97
C LEU A 156 30.80 9.24 -6.10
N ARG A 157 31.39 8.42 -5.23
CA ARG A 157 32.54 8.81 -4.39
C ARG A 157 33.79 9.05 -5.22
N GLU A 158 34.06 8.22 -6.22
CA GLU A 158 35.18 8.41 -7.14
C GLU A 158 34.99 9.67 -8.00
N GLU A 159 33.81 9.88 -8.59
CA GLU A 159 33.49 11.09 -9.36
C GLU A 159 33.60 12.34 -8.48
N ALA A 160 33.15 12.26 -7.23
CA ALA A 160 33.30 13.36 -6.28
C ALA A 160 34.77 13.69 -6.01
N ARG A 161 35.66 12.69 -5.90
CA ARG A 161 37.11 12.92 -5.74
C ARG A 161 37.70 13.60 -6.97
N ARG A 162 37.39 13.10 -8.18
CA ARG A 162 37.86 13.69 -9.44
C ARG A 162 37.37 15.13 -9.60
N ALA A 163 36.09 15.40 -9.33
CA ALA A 163 35.53 16.75 -9.37
C ALA A 163 36.27 17.70 -8.40
N LYS A 164 36.69 17.21 -7.24
CA LYS A 164 37.48 17.99 -6.28
C LYS A 164 38.89 18.28 -6.81
N GLU A 165 39.56 17.29 -7.41
CA GLU A 165 40.89 17.44 -8.01
C GLU A 165 40.89 18.44 -9.18
N GLU A 166 39.81 18.46 -9.97
CA GLU A 166 39.61 19.41 -11.07
C GLU A 166 39.17 20.81 -10.62
N GLY A 167 39.16 21.10 -9.32
CA GLY A 167 38.79 22.41 -8.79
C GLY A 167 37.29 22.71 -8.83
N ARG A 168 36.43 21.68 -8.83
CA ARG A 168 34.96 21.79 -8.80
C ARG A 168 34.39 21.31 -7.44
N PRO A 169 34.64 22.04 -6.33
CA PRO A 169 34.31 21.57 -4.98
C PRO A 169 32.80 21.47 -4.71
N GLU A 170 31.98 22.36 -5.29
CA GLU A 170 30.52 22.31 -5.10
C GLU A 170 29.89 21.08 -5.75
N GLN A 171 30.38 20.67 -6.93
CA GLN A 171 29.92 19.46 -7.60
C GLN A 171 30.33 18.21 -6.81
N SER A 172 31.57 18.17 -6.32
CA SER A 172 32.06 17.12 -5.42
C SER A 172 31.18 16.96 -4.18
N LYS A 173 30.81 18.08 -3.54
CA LYS A 173 29.96 18.07 -2.35
C LYS A 173 28.57 17.48 -2.62
N ARG A 174 27.97 17.81 -3.78
CA ARG A 174 26.65 17.25 -4.18
C ARG A 174 26.75 15.73 -4.39
N MET A 175 27.76 15.25 -5.10
CA MET A 175 27.98 13.82 -5.34
C MET A 175 28.19 13.04 -4.04
N TRP A 176 28.95 13.60 -3.08
CA TRP A 176 29.10 13.02 -1.74
C TRP A 176 27.76 12.92 -1.00
N GLN A 177 26.95 13.98 -1.02
CA GLN A 177 25.63 13.97 -0.39
C GLN A 177 24.69 12.95 -1.00
N ASP A 178 24.74 12.76 -2.33
CA ASP A 178 23.94 11.76 -3.01
C ASP A 178 24.40 10.33 -2.68
N ALA A 179 25.70 10.11 -2.59
CA ALA A 179 26.27 8.85 -2.13
C ALA A 179 25.84 8.52 -0.69
N ASP A 180 25.89 9.49 0.22
CA ASP A 180 25.49 9.31 1.61
C ASP A 180 23.98 9.04 1.75
N ARG A 181 23.14 9.70 0.95
CA ARG A 181 21.70 9.39 0.89
C ARG A 181 21.42 7.97 0.41
N LEU A 182 22.16 7.49 -0.59
CA LEU A 182 22.03 6.11 -1.07
C LEU A 182 22.50 5.11 -0.03
N GLU A 183 23.60 5.39 0.68
CA GLU A 183 24.10 4.57 1.77
C GLU A 183 23.11 4.51 2.93
N GLN A 184 22.51 5.66 3.30
CA GLN A 184 21.48 5.71 4.34
C GLN A 184 20.25 4.87 3.96
N LYS A 185 19.76 4.97 2.72
CA LYS A 185 18.67 4.10 2.22
C LYS A 185 19.04 2.63 2.27
N LEU A 186 20.27 2.28 1.87
CA LEU A 186 20.77 0.90 1.93
C LEU A 186 20.81 0.40 3.38
N ARG A 187 21.22 1.26 4.31
CA ARG A 187 21.27 0.97 5.75
C ARG A 187 19.87 0.81 6.34
N GLU A 188 18.94 1.71 6.05
CA GLU A 188 17.55 1.62 6.48
C GLU A 188 16.90 0.31 5.98
N GLN A 189 17.14 -0.05 4.72
CA GLN A 189 16.69 -1.33 4.17
C GLN A 189 17.43 -2.56 4.73
N ALA A 190 18.65 -2.38 5.25
CA ALA A 190 19.42 -3.44 5.87
C ALA A 190 19.06 -3.63 7.35
N PHE A 191 18.59 -2.60 8.04
CA PHE A 191 18.27 -2.62 9.47
C PHE A 191 17.09 -3.53 9.82
N ASP A 192 16.19 -3.81 8.88
CA ASP A 192 15.02 -4.67 9.13
C ASP A 192 15.33 -6.17 9.06
N ARG A 193 16.57 -6.57 8.77
CA ARG A 193 17.03 -7.95 8.96
C ARG A 193 18.32 -7.95 9.76
N PRO A 194 18.34 -8.48 11.00
CA PRO A 194 19.60 -8.77 11.66
C PRO A 194 20.45 -9.59 10.68
N GLY A 195 21.70 -9.15 10.48
CA GLY A 195 22.63 -9.87 9.62
C GLY A 195 22.75 -11.34 10.06
N PRO A 196 23.25 -12.24 9.19
CA PRO A 196 23.40 -13.66 9.54
C PRO A 196 24.16 -13.85 10.86
N GLU A 197 25.15 -12.99 11.15
CA GLU A 197 25.86 -12.97 12.43
C GLU A 197 24.99 -12.54 13.61
N ALA A 198 24.16 -11.50 13.44
CA ALA A 198 23.25 -11.04 14.49
C ALA A 198 22.15 -12.08 14.77
N GLN A 199 21.61 -12.74 13.74
CA GLN A 199 20.69 -13.87 13.90
C GLN A 199 21.37 -15.04 14.61
N ARG A 200 22.63 -15.33 14.26
CA ARG A 200 23.42 -16.37 14.93
C ARG A 200 23.64 -16.05 16.40
N GLN A 201 23.93 -14.80 16.73
CA GLN A 201 24.11 -14.35 18.10
C GLN A 201 22.80 -14.41 18.89
N GLU A 202 21.68 -14.02 18.28
CA GLU A 202 20.35 -14.13 18.89
C GLU A 202 19.97 -15.59 19.20
N VAL A 203 20.20 -16.52 18.26
CA VAL A 203 19.96 -17.95 18.48
C VAL A 203 20.86 -18.50 19.58
N LYS A 204 22.14 -18.09 19.64
CA LYS A 204 23.05 -18.47 20.73
C LYS A 204 22.56 -17.99 22.09
N SER A 205 22.16 -16.72 22.19
CA SER A 205 21.59 -16.19 23.44
C SER A 205 20.30 -16.90 23.85
N LYS A 206 19.48 -17.35 22.89
CA LYS A 206 18.28 -18.15 23.17
C LYS A 206 18.62 -19.55 23.71
N ILE A 207 19.61 -20.22 23.12
CA ILE A 207 20.12 -21.52 23.60
C ILE A 207 20.63 -21.40 25.03
N GLU A 208 21.39 -20.35 25.33
CA GLU A 208 21.92 -20.10 26.67
C GLU A 208 20.80 -19.90 27.70
N ARG A 209 19.78 -19.10 27.38
CA ARG A 209 18.60 -18.92 28.24
C ARG A 209 17.85 -20.23 28.51
N LEU A 210 17.61 -21.05 27.48
CA LEU A 210 16.95 -22.34 27.65
C LEU A 210 17.74 -23.29 28.55
N ARG A 211 19.07 -23.28 28.45
CA ARG A 211 19.95 -24.07 29.32
C ARG A 211 19.89 -23.60 30.77
N ASP A 212 19.87 -22.28 31.00
CA ASP A 212 19.75 -21.73 32.34
C ASP A 212 18.37 -22.02 32.97
N GLU A 213 17.30 -21.90 32.19
CA GLU A 213 15.94 -22.25 32.62
C GLU A 213 15.83 -23.75 32.92
N SER A 214 16.44 -24.61 32.10
CA SER A 214 16.51 -26.06 32.33
C SER A 214 17.20 -26.38 33.67
N ARG A 215 18.35 -25.73 33.97
CA ARG A 215 19.04 -25.91 35.25
C ARG A 215 18.17 -25.49 36.43
N ARG A 216 17.52 -24.32 36.35
CA ARG A 216 16.62 -23.82 37.40
C ARG A 216 15.42 -24.75 37.61
N ALA A 217 14.82 -25.28 36.54
CA ALA A 217 13.74 -26.25 36.63
C ALA A 217 14.19 -27.54 37.34
N LYS A 218 15.42 -28.00 37.03
CA LYS A 218 16.03 -29.17 37.70
C LYS A 218 16.27 -28.92 39.18
N ASP A 219 16.80 -27.76 39.56
CA ASP A 219 17.03 -27.38 40.97
C ASP A 219 15.73 -27.31 41.77
N GLN A 220 14.60 -27.04 41.10
CA GLN A 220 13.26 -27.02 41.69
C GLN A 220 12.55 -28.39 41.67
N GLY A 221 13.21 -29.46 41.21
CA GLY A 221 12.63 -30.80 41.11
C GLY A 221 11.66 -31.00 39.93
N ARG A 222 11.58 -30.04 39.00
CA ARG A 222 10.74 -30.11 37.79
C ARG A 222 11.49 -30.81 36.65
N PHE A 223 11.78 -32.10 36.82
CA PHE A 223 12.66 -32.85 35.91
C PHE A 223 12.15 -32.98 34.48
N GLU A 224 10.85 -33.19 34.27
CA GLU A 224 10.28 -33.31 32.92
C GLU A 224 10.38 -32.00 32.13
N GLU A 225 10.15 -30.87 32.79
CA GLU A 225 10.28 -29.54 32.19
C GLU A 225 11.74 -29.23 31.87
N ALA A 226 12.65 -29.55 32.79
CA ALA A 226 14.09 -29.42 32.57
C ALA A 226 14.56 -30.20 31.34
N ASP A 227 14.12 -31.46 31.17
CA ASP A 227 14.46 -32.30 30.01
C ASP A 227 13.90 -31.75 28.69
N ARG A 228 12.67 -31.23 28.70
CA ARG A 228 12.07 -30.57 27.52
C ARG A 228 12.86 -29.33 27.09
N LEU A 229 13.17 -28.44 28.04
CA LEU A 229 13.94 -27.21 27.78
C LEU A 229 15.35 -27.55 27.25
N TRP A 230 15.97 -28.60 27.78
CA TRP A 230 17.28 -29.06 27.31
C TRP A 230 17.23 -29.57 25.87
N LYS A 231 16.25 -30.42 25.54
CA LYS A 231 16.06 -30.94 24.17
C LYS A 231 15.77 -29.81 23.17
N ASP A 232 15.04 -28.79 23.57
CA ASP A 232 14.78 -27.63 22.71
C ASP A 232 16.05 -26.80 22.46
N ALA A 233 16.89 -26.62 23.49
CA ALA A 233 18.20 -25.98 23.34
C ALA A 233 19.12 -26.75 22.38
N ASP A 234 19.17 -28.09 22.50
CA ASP A 234 20.00 -28.94 21.65
C ASP A 234 19.52 -28.95 20.19
N ARG A 235 18.20 -28.94 19.94
CA ARG A 235 17.67 -28.78 18.57
C ARG A 235 18.07 -27.46 17.94
N LEU A 236 18.01 -26.35 18.69
CA LEU A 236 18.44 -25.04 18.19
C LEU A 236 19.94 -25.00 17.93
N GLU A 237 20.75 -25.64 18.78
CA GLU A 237 22.19 -25.76 18.55
C GLU A 237 22.50 -26.58 17.29
N GLN A 238 21.80 -27.69 17.08
CA GLN A 238 21.96 -28.51 15.87
C GLN A 238 21.58 -27.73 14.61
N GLN A 239 20.45 -27.01 14.62
CA GLN A 239 20.07 -26.13 13.50
C GLN A 239 21.11 -25.04 13.23
N LEU A 240 21.71 -24.48 14.28
CA LEU A 240 22.76 -23.48 14.13
C LEU A 240 24.02 -24.09 13.51
N ARG A 241 24.42 -25.29 13.93
CA ARG A 241 25.55 -26.02 13.34
C ARG A 241 25.29 -26.40 11.89
N GLU A 242 24.11 -26.91 11.56
CA GLU A 242 23.73 -27.23 10.18
C GLU A 242 23.78 -25.99 9.29
N LYS A 243 23.30 -24.84 9.78
CA LYS A 243 23.41 -23.56 9.05
C LYS A 243 24.86 -23.11 8.89
N ASP A 244 25.66 -23.21 9.95
CA ASP A 244 27.09 -22.86 9.90
C ASP A 244 27.86 -23.80 8.94
N GLU A 245 27.52 -25.08 8.91
CA GLU A 245 28.06 -26.06 7.96
C GLU A 245 27.62 -25.76 6.52
N MET A 246 26.35 -25.42 6.29
CA MET A 246 25.88 -24.99 4.97
C MET A 246 26.58 -23.70 4.51
N ALA A 247 26.78 -22.75 5.41
CA ALA A 247 27.50 -21.51 5.13
C ALA A 247 28.99 -21.78 4.86
N ALA A 248 29.63 -22.67 5.63
CA ALA A 248 31.02 -23.09 5.41
C ALA A 248 31.20 -23.88 4.10
N ARG A 249 30.19 -24.65 3.69
CA ARG A 249 30.12 -25.31 2.38
C ARG A 249 29.85 -24.34 1.22
N GLY A 250 29.70 -23.04 1.50
CA GLY A 250 29.15 -22.01 0.62
C GLY A 250 29.84 -21.65 -0.70
N VAL A 251 30.42 -22.58 -1.49
CA VAL A 251 30.90 -22.29 -2.87
C VAL A 251 30.82 -23.52 -3.79
N GLN A 252 29.73 -24.26 -3.77
CA GLN A 252 29.23 -24.91 -4.99
C GLN A 252 27.72 -24.79 -4.95
N GLU A 253 27.18 -23.67 -5.44
CA GLU A 253 25.85 -23.77 -6.06
C GLU A 253 25.93 -25.00 -6.98
N PRO A 254 25.05 -26.00 -6.83
CA PRO A 254 24.94 -27.00 -7.86
C PRO A 254 24.61 -26.20 -9.12
N LYS A 255 25.61 -26.05 -10.02
CA LYS A 255 25.41 -25.58 -11.39
C LYS A 255 24.12 -26.21 -11.80
N LYS A 256 23.08 -25.39 -11.96
CA LYS A 256 21.73 -25.81 -12.30
C LYS A 256 21.88 -26.77 -13.47
N ARG A 257 21.92 -28.07 -13.16
CA ARG A 257 21.58 -29.08 -14.15
C ARG A 257 20.15 -28.68 -14.44
N GLU A 258 19.93 -28.22 -15.66
CA GLU A 258 18.62 -27.96 -16.23
C GLU A 258 17.81 -29.25 -16.15
N MET A 259 17.36 -29.60 -14.94
CA MET A 259 16.23 -30.47 -14.75
C MET A 259 15.06 -29.64 -15.23
N LYS A 260 14.71 -29.86 -16.50
CA LYS A 260 13.34 -29.75 -17.00
C LYS A 260 12.46 -30.60 -16.08
N GLU A 261 12.12 -30.06 -14.92
CA GLU A 261 11.00 -30.60 -14.17
C GLU A 261 9.74 -30.34 -15.01
N PRO A 262 8.92 -31.36 -15.30
CA PRO A 262 7.59 -31.12 -15.83
C PRO A 262 6.87 -30.23 -14.82
N GLY A 263 6.45 -29.04 -15.28
CA GLY A 263 5.81 -28.06 -14.42
C GLY A 263 4.64 -28.70 -13.64
N PRO A 264 4.42 -28.29 -12.38
CA PRO A 264 3.38 -28.88 -11.56
C PRO A 264 2.00 -28.76 -12.25
N PRO A 265 1.17 -29.82 -12.21
CA PRO A 265 -0.12 -29.91 -12.93
C PRO A 265 -1.13 -28.82 -12.51
N TYR A 266 -0.85 -28.11 -11.42
CA TYR A 266 -1.68 -27.03 -10.89
C TYR A 266 -1.77 -25.81 -11.82
N LYS A 267 -0.78 -25.61 -12.71
CA LYS A 267 -0.79 -24.46 -13.64
C LYS A 267 -1.89 -24.60 -14.69
N ASP A 268 -2.18 -25.81 -15.14
CA ASP A 268 -3.19 -26.07 -16.17
C ASP A 268 -4.61 -26.00 -15.59
N GLU A 269 -4.80 -26.42 -14.34
CA GLU A 269 -6.07 -26.24 -13.60
C GLU A 269 -6.37 -24.75 -13.34
N LEU A 270 -5.36 -23.97 -12.94
CA LEU A 270 -5.48 -22.52 -12.78
C LEU A 270 -5.83 -21.80 -14.09
N MET A 271 -5.20 -22.22 -15.20
CA MET A 271 -5.49 -21.64 -16.52
C MET A 271 -6.91 -21.98 -16.99
N ARG A 272 -7.40 -23.20 -16.73
CA ARG A 272 -8.81 -23.57 -17.00
C ARG A 272 -9.80 -22.74 -16.18
N GLY A 273 -9.57 -22.61 -14.88
CA GLY A 273 -10.44 -21.79 -14.02
C GLY A 273 -10.50 -20.33 -14.47
N PHE A 274 -9.39 -19.78 -14.96
CA PHE A 274 -9.34 -18.41 -15.48
C PHE A 274 -10.08 -18.23 -16.81
N GLU A 275 -10.07 -19.24 -17.69
CA GLU A 275 -10.82 -19.21 -18.93
C GLU A 275 -12.34 -19.31 -18.70
N ASP A 276 -12.77 -20.13 -17.75
CA ASP A 276 -14.20 -20.24 -17.40
C ASP A 276 -14.74 -18.94 -16.80
N LEU A 277 -13.95 -18.29 -15.92
CA LEU A 277 -14.30 -16.99 -15.36
C LEU A 277 -14.44 -15.91 -16.44
N LYS A 278 -13.54 -15.88 -17.44
CA LYS A 278 -13.64 -14.94 -18.57
C LYS A 278 -14.92 -15.14 -19.36
N ARG A 279 -15.34 -16.39 -19.61
CA ARG A 279 -16.59 -16.68 -20.31
C ARG A 279 -17.80 -16.21 -19.50
N GLU A 280 -17.77 -16.39 -18.19
CA GLU A 280 -18.87 -15.98 -17.31
C GLU A 280 -19.02 -14.45 -17.25
N ILE A 281 -17.91 -13.72 -17.13
CA ILE A 281 -17.89 -12.25 -17.21
C ILE A 281 -18.45 -11.78 -18.56
N GLY A 282 -18.09 -12.43 -19.66
CA GLY A 282 -18.63 -12.14 -21.00
C GLY A 282 -20.15 -12.29 -21.08
N ARG A 283 -20.70 -13.38 -20.53
CA ARG A 283 -22.15 -13.61 -20.48
C ARG A 283 -22.88 -12.54 -19.65
N LEU A 284 -22.35 -12.20 -18.48
CA LEU A 284 -22.92 -11.18 -17.61
C LEU A 284 -22.92 -9.80 -18.28
N TRP A 285 -21.84 -9.45 -18.97
CA TRP A 285 -21.75 -8.18 -19.69
C TRP A 285 -22.78 -8.11 -20.84
N GLN A 286 -22.97 -9.22 -21.56
CA GLN A 286 -23.95 -9.30 -22.64
C GLN A 286 -25.40 -9.17 -22.12
N ALA A 287 -25.72 -9.86 -21.01
CA ALA A 287 -27.02 -9.74 -20.34
C ALA A 287 -27.29 -8.31 -19.84
N LEU A 288 -26.27 -7.65 -19.27
CA LEU A 288 -26.37 -6.25 -18.84
C LEU A 288 -26.67 -5.32 -20.03
N ASN A 289 -26.02 -5.55 -21.16
CA ASN A 289 -26.22 -4.77 -22.37
C ASN A 289 -27.63 -4.97 -22.95
N GLU A 290 -28.13 -6.22 -22.96
CA GLU A 290 -29.51 -6.52 -23.36
C GLU A 290 -30.54 -5.80 -22.46
N MET A 291 -30.33 -5.81 -21.13
CA MET A 291 -31.20 -5.07 -20.21
C MET A 291 -31.17 -3.56 -20.46
N ARG A 292 -30.00 -3.00 -20.80
CA ARG A 292 -29.84 -1.57 -21.11
C ARG A 292 -30.46 -1.18 -22.45
N SER A 293 -30.52 -2.11 -23.41
CA SER A 293 -31.10 -1.90 -24.74
C SER A 293 -32.61 -2.11 -24.78
N ARG A 294 -33.24 -2.65 -23.72
CA ARG A 294 -34.70 -2.75 -23.67
C ARG A 294 -35.31 -1.36 -23.50
N PRO A 295 -36.20 -0.92 -24.42
CA PRO A 295 -36.95 0.30 -24.21
C PRO A 295 -37.85 0.13 -22.96
N PRO A 296 -38.05 1.18 -22.16
CA PRO A 296 -38.98 1.12 -21.03
C PRO A 296 -40.37 0.80 -21.58
N GLU A 297 -40.95 -0.32 -21.13
CA GLU A 297 -42.33 -0.68 -21.45
C GLU A 297 -43.23 0.48 -20.98
N ARG A 298 -44.01 1.03 -21.92
CA ARG A 298 -44.94 2.13 -21.69
C ARG A 298 -46.26 1.63 -21.15
#